data_AF-M5T8J4-F1
#
_entry.id   AF-M5T8J4-F1
#
_cell.length_a   1.000
_cell.length_b   1.000
_cell.length_c   1.000
_cell.angle_alpha   90.00
_cell.angle_beta   90.00
_cell.angle_gamma   90.00
#
_symmetry.space_group_name_H-M   'P 1'
#
loop_
_entity.id
_entity.type
_entity.pdbx_description
1 polymer ?
#
loop_
_entity_poly.entity_id
_entity_poly.type
_entity_poly.pdbx_seq_one_letter_code
_entity_poly.pdbx_strand_id
1 'polypeptide(L)'
;MSTTKNEKRSTRQNPSAAKGTEQEGDVPKRVIGLILKENYAAAYDAMRVLPRTPVLLHAMAVCALRMGKAADAVNLFRGMSVSAGTTILKPEIDDTLKVNYATALMLAGLPSGALDILYELKGAEHPGAEQIRNAIARWANGLSFWRRWDWKLNRIDPPRCSVPIDFTPGIFPFPVGDMVTAPDPQPDPTRSGSVSQGSTSPGSTPRVAA
;
A
#
# COMPACT_ATOMS: atom_id res chain seq x y z
N MET A 1 -11.47 73.59 -4.88
CA MET A 1 -12.47 72.69 -5.49
C MET A 1 -11.67 71.62 -6.24
N SER A 2 -11.71 70.33 -5.98
CA SER A 2 -12.46 69.50 -5.04
C SER A 2 -11.66 68.22 -4.79
N THR A 3 -11.74 67.73 -3.56
CA THR A 3 -11.28 66.45 -3.01
C THR A 3 -11.95 65.23 -3.65
N THR A 4 -11.24 64.08 -3.71
CA THR A 4 -11.67 62.70 -3.27
C THR A 4 -10.64 61.67 -3.79
N LYS A 5 -9.88 60.94 -2.96
CA LYS A 5 -10.20 59.85 -2.00
C LYS A 5 -10.55 58.52 -2.70
N ASN A 6 -9.63 57.55 -2.71
CA ASN A 6 -9.99 56.13 -2.80
C ASN A 6 -8.90 55.20 -2.24
N GLU A 7 -8.95 54.96 -0.93
CA GLU A 7 -8.22 53.90 -0.26
C GLU A 7 -9.25 53.03 0.46
N LYS A 8 -9.48 51.82 -0.05
CA LYS A 8 -10.27 50.78 0.64
C LYS A 8 -9.52 49.46 0.53
N ARG A 9 -8.58 49.28 1.45
CA ARG A 9 -7.95 48.01 1.79
C ARG A 9 -9.01 47.14 2.47
N SER A 10 -9.65 46.26 1.71
CA SER A 10 -10.61 45.29 2.22
C SER A 10 -9.88 44.02 2.64
N THR A 11 -9.51 43.95 3.92
CA THR A 11 -9.05 42.73 4.57
C THR A 11 -10.26 41.82 4.78
N ARG A 12 -10.54 40.91 3.85
CA ARG A 12 -11.43 39.76 4.11
C ARG A 12 -10.69 38.74 4.96
N GLN A 13 -10.91 38.79 6.26
CA GLN A 13 -10.70 37.64 7.13
C GLN A 13 -11.87 36.66 6.88
N ASN A 14 -11.58 35.53 6.24
CA ASN A 14 -12.47 34.38 6.19
C ASN A 14 -12.19 33.53 7.44
N PRO A 15 -13.12 33.40 8.40
CA PRO A 15 -13.07 32.31 9.35
C PRO A 15 -13.46 31.03 8.60
N SER A 16 -12.44 30.23 8.26
CA SER A 16 -12.58 28.84 7.83
C SER A 16 -13.16 28.03 8.98
N ALA A 17 -14.48 28.02 9.07
CA ALA A 17 -15.23 27.12 9.94
C ALA A 17 -15.43 25.80 9.21
N ALA A 18 -14.82 24.77 9.77
CA ALA A 18 -14.93 23.36 9.44
C ALA A 18 -16.34 22.98 8.95
N LYS A 19 -16.46 22.70 7.65
CA LYS A 19 -17.48 21.80 7.12
C LYS A 19 -16.78 20.46 6.88
N GLY A 20 -17.26 19.45 7.58
CA GLY A 20 -16.71 18.10 7.57
C GLY A 20 -16.55 17.58 6.14
N THR A 21 -15.36 17.03 5.88
CA THR A 21 -15.10 16.16 4.75
C THR A 21 -16.07 14.98 4.83
N GLU A 22 -17.13 15.03 4.01
CA GLU A 22 -17.85 13.85 3.57
C GLU A 22 -16.79 12.85 3.08
N GLN A 23 -16.66 11.71 3.76
CA GLN A 23 -15.70 10.67 3.39
C GLN A 23 -16.16 10.02 2.08
N GLU A 24 -15.70 10.62 1.00
CA GLU A 24 -15.86 10.16 -0.37
C GLU A 24 -15.11 8.82 -0.55
N GLY A 25 -15.83 7.72 -0.29
CA GLY A 25 -15.43 6.37 -0.70
C GLY A 25 -15.00 5.41 0.42
N ASP A 26 -15.79 5.27 1.49
CA ASP A 26 -15.59 4.18 2.44
C ASP A 26 -15.79 2.80 1.77
N VAL A 27 -14.92 1.85 2.10
CA VAL A 27 -14.99 0.49 1.56
C VAL A 27 -15.91 -0.35 2.43
N PRO A 28 -16.96 -1.00 1.88
CA PRO A 28 -17.91 -1.72 2.71
C PRO A 28 -17.23 -2.76 3.60
N LYS A 29 -17.60 -2.80 4.89
CA LYS A 29 -17.04 -3.75 5.89
C LYS A 29 -17.01 -5.19 5.42
N ARG A 30 -18.01 -5.60 4.61
CA ARG A 30 -18.05 -6.94 3.98
C ARG A 30 -16.84 -7.18 3.07
N VAL A 31 -16.47 -6.21 2.25
CA VAL A 31 -15.31 -6.30 1.34
C VAL A 31 -14.03 -6.38 2.17
N ILE A 32 -13.88 -5.54 3.19
CA ILE A 32 -12.72 -5.58 4.10
C ILE A 32 -12.61 -6.96 4.76
N GLY A 33 -13.72 -7.51 5.26
CA GLY A 33 -13.75 -8.85 5.85
C GLY A 33 -13.39 -9.97 4.87
N LEU A 34 -13.68 -9.81 3.56
CA LEU A 34 -13.24 -10.76 2.54
C LEU A 34 -11.74 -10.63 2.24
N ILE A 35 -11.22 -9.40 2.19
CA ILE A 35 -9.80 -9.12 2.00
C ILE A 35 -8.97 -9.68 3.17
N LEU A 36 -9.41 -9.47 4.41
CA LEU A 36 -8.75 -10.01 5.61
C LEU A 36 -8.74 -11.54 5.66
N LYS A 37 -9.71 -12.19 5.02
CA LYS A 37 -9.76 -13.65 4.85
C LYS A 37 -9.02 -14.14 3.61
N GLU A 38 -8.28 -13.25 2.94
CA GLU A 38 -7.57 -13.49 1.68
C GLU A 38 -8.47 -14.02 0.54
N ASN A 39 -9.78 -13.82 0.64
CA ASN A 39 -10.74 -14.19 -0.40
C ASN A 39 -10.86 -13.07 -1.43
N TYR A 40 -9.76 -12.86 -2.18
CA TYR A 40 -9.64 -11.78 -3.16
C TYR A 40 -10.62 -11.90 -4.32
N ALA A 41 -11.02 -13.13 -4.70
CA ALA A 41 -12.01 -13.35 -5.74
C ALA A 41 -13.39 -12.84 -5.32
N ALA A 42 -13.88 -13.25 -4.15
CA ALA A 42 -15.16 -12.77 -3.66
C ALA A 42 -15.14 -11.26 -3.35
N ALA A 43 -14.01 -10.72 -2.86
CA ALA A 43 -13.85 -9.28 -2.65
C ALA A 43 -13.93 -8.51 -3.97
N TYR A 44 -13.23 -8.99 -5.01
CA TYR A 44 -13.25 -8.41 -6.35
C TYR A 44 -14.67 -8.39 -6.92
N ASP A 45 -15.38 -9.54 -6.88
CA ASP A 45 -16.75 -9.64 -7.39
C ASP A 45 -17.74 -8.77 -6.61
N ALA A 46 -17.58 -8.68 -5.29
CA ALA A 46 -18.40 -7.80 -4.46
C ALA A 46 -18.20 -6.32 -4.81
N MET A 47 -16.99 -5.90 -5.17
CA MET A 47 -16.71 -4.52 -5.58
C MET A 47 -17.22 -4.18 -7.00
N ARG A 48 -17.35 -5.17 -7.90
CA ARG A 48 -17.82 -4.94 -9.28
C ARG A 48 -19.22 -4.34 -9.37
N VAL A 49 -20.07 -4.61 -8.39
CA VAL A 49 -21.47 -4.13 -8.34
C VAL A 49 -21.62 -2.82 -7.58
N LEU A 50 -20.54 -2.30 -6.98
CA LEU A 50 -20.54 -1.04 -6.26
C LEU A 50 -20.27 0.15 -7.20
N PRO A 51 -20.58 1.40 -6.78
CA PRO A 51 -20.16 2.59 -7.50
C PRO A 51 -18.65 2.61 -7.73
N ARG A 52 -18.21 3.04 -8.93
CA ARG A 52 -16.80 3.09 -9.29
C ARG A 52 -16.10 4.31 -8.68
N THR A 53 -15.78 4.22 -7.40
CA THR A 53 -14.92 5.22 -6.73
C THR A 53 -13.43 4.90 -6.94
N PRO A 54 -12.53 5.89 -6.90
CA PRO A 54 -11.09 5.65 -7.03
C PRO A 54 -10.56 4.62 -6.03
N VAL A 55 -11.00 4.70 -4.77
CA VAL A 55 -10.61 3.77 -3.69
C VAL A 55 -11.02 2.33 -4.01
N LEU A 56 -12.25 2.11 -4.48
CA LEU A 56 -12.74 0.77 -4.84
C LEU A 56 -12.03 0.24 -6.08
N LEU A 57 -11.79 1.07 -7.10
CA LEU A 57 -11.05 0.66 -8.31
C LEU A 57 -9.61 0.25 -7.97
N HIS A 58 -8.93 0.99 -7.09
CA HIS A 58 -7.59 0.67 -6.62
C HIS A 58 -7.58 -0.63 -5.81
N ALA A 59 -8.52 -0.83 -4.88
CA ALA A 59 -8.63 -2.10 -4.16
C ALA A 59 -8.98 -3.29 -5.07
N MET A 60 -9.85 -3.09 -6.07
CA MET A 60 -10.13 -4.10 -7.10
C MET A 60 -8.87 -4.47 -7.87
N ALA A 61 -8.05 -3.49 -8.26
CA ALA A 61 -6.81 -3.73 -8.97
C ALA A 61 -5.80 -4.51 -8.10
N VAL A 62 -5.69 -4.20 -6.80
CA VAL A 62 -4.86 -4.97 -5.86
C VAL A 62 -5.37 -6.41 -5.71
N CYS A 63 -6.69 -6.62 -5.60
CA CYS A 63 -7.26 -7.96 -5.59
C CYS A 63 -6.94 -8.73 -6.88
N ALA A 64 -6.99 -8.06 -8.04
CA ALA A 64 -6.60 -8.65 -9.32
C ALA A 64 -5.12 -9.09 -9.34
N LEU A 65 -4.20 -8.27 -8.80
CA LEU A 65 -2.80 -8.65 -8.63
C LEU A 65 -2.65 -9.92 -7.79
N ARG A 66 -3.31 -9.98 -6.64
CA ARG A 66 -3.21 -11.11 -5.71
C ARG A 66 -3.85 -12.40 -6.25
N MET A 67 -4.76 -12.28 -7.22
CA MET A 67 -5.30 -13.43 -7.98
C MET A 67 -4.43 -13.86 -9.17
N GLY A 68 -3.28 -13.21 -9.42
CA GLY A 68 -2.44 -13.48 -10.59
C GLY A 68 -2.99 -12.90 -11.90
N LYS A 69 -4.03 -12.04 -11.86
CA LYS A 69 -4.64 -11.40 -13.03
C LYS A 69 -3.93 -10.08 -13.34
N ALA A 70 -2.63 -10.15 -13.65
CA ALA A 70 -1.79 -8.96 -13.82
C ALA A 70 -2.26 -8.03 -14.96
N ALA A 71 -2.70 -8.60 -16.09
CA ALA A 71 -3.21 -7.81 -17.22
C ALA A 71 -4.47 -6.99 -16.85
N ASP A 72 -5.40 -7.58 -16.10
CA ASP A 72 -6.60 -6.89 -15.63
C ASP A 72 -6.24 -5.74 -14.67
N ALA A 73 -5.27 -5.99 -13.77
CA ALA A 73 -4.76 -4.97 -12.87
C ALA A 73 -4.09 -3.81 -13.62
N VAL A 74 -3.27 -4.08 -14.65
CA VAL A 74 -2.65 -3.06 -15.50
C VAL A 74 -3.72 -2.17 -16.15
N ASN A 75 -4.82 -2.75 -16.63
CA ASN A 75 -5.90 -1.98 -17.25
C ASN A 75 -6.61 -1.06 -16.25
N LEU A 76 -6.89 -1.55 -15.04
CA LEU A 76 -7.49 -0.74 -13.97
C LEU A 76 -6.56 0.40 -13.54
N PHE A 77 -5.28 0.11 -13.29
CA PHE A 77 -4.31 1.12 -12.90
C PHE A 77 -4.09 2.16 -13.99
N ARG A 78 -3.94 1.74 -15.26
CA ARG A 78 -3.84 2.67 -16.40
C ARG A 78 -5.02 3.63 -16.45
N GLY A 79 -6.25 3.13 -16.28
CA GLY A 79 -7.46 3.96 -16.32
C GLY A 79 -7.52 5.01 -15.21
N MET A 80 -6.90 4.74 -14.06
CA MET A 80 -6.80 5.70 -12.95
C MET A 80 -5.64 6.68 -13.15
N SER A 81 -4.47 6.16 -13.56
CA SER A 81 -3.19 6.86 -13.51
C SER A 81 -2.85 7.68 -14.75
N VAL A 82 -3.41 7.37 -15.91
CA VAL A 82 -3.05 7.99 -17.18
C VAL A 82 -4.12 8.97 -17.64
N SER A 83 -3.70 10.12 -18.19
CA SER A 83 -4.62 11.10 -18.78
C SER A 83 -5.28 10.52 -20.03
N ALA A 84 -6.60 10.70 -20.16
CA ALA A 84 -7.39 10.10 -21.24
C ALA A 84 -6.82 10.44 -22.62
N GLY A 85 -6.66 9.43 -23.48
CA GLY A 85 -6.10 9.60 -24.83
C GLY A 85 -4.59 9.78 -24.89
N THR A 86 -3.86 9.65 -23.77
CA THR A 86 -2.40 9.81 -23.72
C THR A 86 -1.73 8.59 -23.07
N THR A 87 -0.40 8.63 -23.01
CA THR A 87 0.42 7.72 -22.19
C THR A 87 1.05 8.45 -21.00
N ILE A 88 0.62 9.69 -20.73
CA ILE A 88 1.21 10.57 -19.73
C ILE A 88 0.53 10.30 -18.38
N LEU A 89 1.34 10.05 -17.35
CA LEU A 89 0.84 9.94 -15.98
C LEU A 89 0.27 11.28 -15.51
N LYS A 90 -0.86 11.21 -14.81
CA LYS A 90 -1.44 12.35 -14.11
C LYS A 90 -0.50 12.78 -12.97
N PRO A 91 -0.17 14.07 -12.83
CA PRO A 91 0.77 14.53 -11.81
C PRO A 91 0.27 14.37 -10.38
N GLU A 92 -1.06 14.33 -10.17
CA GLU A 92 -1.73 14.26 -8.87
C GLU A 92 -1.90 12.86 -8.28
N ILE A 93 -1.38 11.81 -8.95
CA ILE A 93 -1.59 10.44 -8.49
C ILE A 93 -0.68 10.10 -7.30
N ASP A 94 -1.29 9.42 -6.33
CA ASP A 94 -0.59 8.96 -5.13
C ASP A 94 0.53 7.97 -5.46
N ASP A 95 1.58 8.00 -4.65
CA ASP A 95 2.76 7.15 -4.84
C ASP A 95 2.42 5.66 -4.64
N THR A 96 1.48 5.32 -3.75
CA THR A 96 0.98 3.94 -3.59
C THR A 96 0.33 3.43 -4.88
N LEU A 97 -0.40 4.30 -5.58
CA LEU A 97 -1.01 3.96 -6.86
C LEU A 97 0.06 3.71 -7.93
N LYS A 98 1.11 4.53 -7.98
CA LYS A 98 2.26 4.33 -8.89
C LYS A 98 2.99 3.02 -8.60
N VAL A 99 3.28 2.73 -7.34
CA VAL A 99 3.95 1.49 -6.91
C VAL A 99 3.13 0.26 -7.29
N ASN A 100 1.82 0.29 -7.07
CA ASN A 100 0.95 -0.81 -7.48
C ASN A 100 0.86 -0.95 -9.00
N TYR A 101 0.84 0.16 -9.74
CA TYR A 101 0.85 0.12 -11.19
C TYR A 101 2.16 -0.49 -11.73
N ALA A 102 3.30 -0.07 -11.17
CA ALA A 102 4.60 -0.67 -11.48
C ALA A 102 4.64 -2.17 -11.15
N THR A 103 4.07 -2.57 -10.01
CA THR A 103 3.92 -3.99 -9.63
C THR A 103 3.12 -4.75 -10.70
N ALA A 104 2.01 -4.18 -11.17
CA ALA A 104 1.17 -4.77 -12.19
C ALA A 104 1.90 -4.95 -13.52
N LEU A 105 2.63 -3.93 -13.97
CA LEU A 105 3.43 -3.98 -15.21
C LEU A 105 4.52 -5.06 -15.11
N MET A 106 5.25 -5.10 -13.99
CA MET A 106 6.27 -6.12 -13.75
C MET A 106 5.68 -7.54 -13.82
N LEU A 107 4.55 -7.80 -13.14
CA LEU A 107 3.89 -9.10 -13.14
C LEU A 107 3.24 -9.45 -14.49
N ALA A 108 2.91 -8.45 -15.30
CA ALA A 108 2.45 -8.64 -16.67
C ALA A 108 3.60 -8.88 -17.67
N GLY A 109 4.84 -8.99 -17.21
CA GLY A 109 6.02 -9.21 -18.05
C GLY A 109 6.52 -7.94 -18.75
N LEU A 110 6.23 -6.75 -18.18
CA LEU A 110 6.62 -5.44 -18.69
C LEU A 110 7.54 -4.70 -17.70
N PRO A 111 8.71 -5.25 -17.33
CA PRO A 111 9.59 -4.64 -16.33
C PRO A 111 10.12 -3.26 -16.76
N SER A 112 10.28 -2.99 -18.06
CA SER A 112 10.70 -1.66 -18.54
C SER A 112 9.68 -0.60 -18.17
N GLY A 113 8.40 -0.88 -18.46
CA GLY A 113 7.30 0.01 -18.09
C GLY A 113 7.19 0.18 -16.58
N ALA A 114 7.43 -0.89 -15.80
CA ALA A 114 7.46 -0.77 -14.34
C ALA A 114 8.54 0.22 -13.88
N LEU A 115 9.77 0.13 -14.42
CA LEU A 115 10.86 1.05 -14.09
C LEU A 115 10.56 2.50 -14.49
N ASP A 116 9.87 2.73 -15.60
CA ASP A 116 9.45 4.06 -16.04
C ASP A 116 8.47 4.69 -15.04
N ILE A 117 7.47 3.94 -14.57
CA ILE A 117 6.56 4.41 -13.53
C ILE A 117 7.32 4.74 -12.23
N LEU A 118 8.29 3.89 -11.85
CA LEU A 118 9.07 4.13 -10.63
C LEU A 118 10.02 5.32 -10.75
N TYR A 119 10.43 5.72 -11.95
CA TYR A 119 11.24 6.92 -12.16
C TYR A 119 10.46 8.21 -11.85
N GLU A 120 9.13 8.18 -11.98
CA GLU A 120 8.22 9.29 -11.69
C GLU A 120 7.88 9.46 -10.19
N LEU A 121 8.40 8.58 -9.32
CA LEU A 121 8.33 8.74 -7.86
C LEU A 121 9.32 9.82 -7.43
N LYS A 122 8.83 11.05 -7.20
CA LYS A 122 9.65 12.20 -6.80
C LYS A 122 9.97 12.14 -5.30
N GLY A 123 11.21 11.77 -4.96
CA GLY A 123 11.85 12.20 -3.70
C GLY A 123 11.49 11.46 -2.41
N ALA A 124 10.67 10.40 -2.44
CA ALA A 124 10.47 9.52 -1.29
C ALA A 124 10.87 8.08 -1.65
N GLU A 125 11.79 7.50 -0.89
CA GLU A 125 12.07 6.06 -0.93
C GLU A 125 10.84 5.31 -0.43
N HIS A 126 9.96 4.94 -1.36
CA HIS A 126 8.82 4.09 -1.04
C HIS A 126 9.31 2.63 -0.95
N PRO A 127 9.11 1.91 0.17
CA PRO A 127 9.65 0.57 0.37
C PRO A 127 9.20 -0.42 -0.72
N GLY A 128 7.94 -0.33 -1.15
CA GLY A 128 7.44 -1.11 -2.29
C GLY A 128 8.16 -0.81 -3.62
N ALA A 129 8.62 0.42 -3.87
CA ALA A 129 9.38 0.75 -5.07
C ALA A 129 10.75 0.05 -5.06
N GLU A 130 11.41 0.02 -3.90
CA GLU A 130 12.68 -0.69 -3.73
C GLU A 130 12.53 -2.19 -3.93
N GLN A 131 11.48 -2.80 -3.36
CA GLN A 131 11.19 -4.22 -3.56
C GLN A 131 11.05 -4.57 -5.05
N ILE A 132 10.34 -3.73 -5.81
CA ILE A 132 10.18 -3.90 -7.27
C ILE A 132 11.53 -3.73 -7.99
N ARG A 133 12.30 -2.66 -7.69
CA ARG A 133 13.62 -2.44 -8.30
C ARG A 133 14.55 -3.62 -8.02
N ASN A 134 14.56 -4.13 -6.80
CA ASN A 134 15.38 -5.27 -6.38
C ASN A 134 14.94 -6.57 -7.05
N ALA A 135 13.63 -6.81 -7.20
CA ALA A 135 13.12 -7.96 -7.93
C ALA A 135 13.54 -7.93 -9.41
N ILE A 136 13.38 -6.79 -10.08
CA ILE A 136 13.81 -6.59 -11.48
C ILE A 136 15.33 -6.74 -11.60
N ALA A 137 16.11 -6.18 -10.67
CA ALA A 137 17.57 -6.30 -10.69
C ALA A 137 18.04 -7.76 -10.53
N ARG A 138 17.44 -8.52 -9.60
CA ARG A 138 17.73 -9.95 -9.42
C ARG A 138 17.38 -10.75 -10.68
N TRP A 139 16.22 -10.48 -11.27
CA TRP A 139 15.83 -11.09 -12.54
C TRP A 139 16.81 -10.77 -13.67
N ALA A 140 17.19 -9.50 -13.83
CA ALA A 140 18.13 -9.07 -14.86
C ALA A 140 19.53 -9.71 -14.70
N ASN A 141 19.95 -9.97 -13.45
CA ASN A 141 21.18 -10.70 -13.14
C ASN A 141 21.08 -12.20 -13.47
N GLY A 142 19.88 -12.76 -13.60
CA GLY A 142 19.65 -14.12 -14.10
C GLY A 142 19.70 -14.24 -15.63
N LEU A 143 19.68 -13.13 -16.37
CA LEU A 143 19.74 -13.14 -17.83
C LEU A 143 21.14 -13.55 -18.33
N SER A 144 21.16 -14.19 -19.51
CA SER A 144 22.41 -14.45 -20.24
C SER A 144 23.12 -13.14 -20.56
N PHE A 145 24.45 -13.18 -20.69
CA PHE A 145 25.27 -11.99 -20.89
C PHE A 145 24.74 -11.07 -22.02
N TRP A 146 24.42 -11.65 -23.17
CA TRP A 146 23.86 -10.92 -24.32
C TRP A 146 22.48 -10.33 -24.04
N ARG A 147 21.61 -11.07 -23.35
CA ARG A 147 20.28 -10.57 -22.97
C ARG A 147 20.34 -9.48 -21.93
N ARG A 148 21.27 -9.56 -20.98
CA ARG A 148 21.51 -8.51 -19.99
C ARG A 148 22.00 -7.23 -20.65
N TRP A 149 22.88 -7.36 -21.64
CA TRP A 149 23.38 -6.23 -22.42
C TRP A 149 22.27 -5.57 -23.25
N ASP A 150 21.49 -6.37 -23.99
CA ASP A 150 20.34 -5.93 -24.77
C ASP A 150 19.28 -5.24 -23.90
N TRP A 151 18.96 -5.83 -22.74
CA TRP A 151 18.10 -5.24 -21.71
C TRP A 151 18.63 -3.87 -21.24
N LYS A 152 19.92 -3.78 -20.92
CA LYS A 152 20.53 -2.57 -20.35
C LYS A 152 20.59 -1.43 -21.35
N LEU A 153 20.83 -1.71 -22.64
CA LEU A 153 20.92 -0.68 -23.68
C LEU A 153 19.57 -0.33 -24.30
N ASN A 154 18.78 -1.33 -24.68
CA ASN A 154 17.58 -1.13 -25.47
C ASN A 154 16.29 -1.16 -24.65
N ARG A 155 16.35 -1.57 -23.37
CA ARG A 155 15.15 -1.85 -22.53
C ARG A 155 14.12 -2.73 -23.24
N ILE A 156 14.60 -3.69 -24.04
CA ILE A 156 13.74 -4.65 -24.71
C ILE A 156 13.38 -5.74 -23.71
N ASP A 157 12.10 -5.83 -23.38
CA ASP A 157 11.57 -6.89 -22.53
C ASP A 157 11.71 -8.25 -23.25
N PRO A 158 12.37 -9.26 -22.65
CA PRO A 158 12.43 -10.59 -23.23
C PRO A 158 11.02 -11.19 -23.41
N PRO A 159 10.77 -11.98 -24.47
CA PRO A 159 9.48 -12.61 -24.66
C PRO A 159 9.17 -13.54 -23.48
N ARG A 160 7.93 -13.48 -22.98
CA ARG A 160 7.47 -14.24 -21.80
C ARG A 160 8.30 -13.95 -20.54
N CYS A 161 8.70 -12.70 -20.35
CA CYS A 161 9.34 -12.25 -19.13
C CYS A 161 8.46 -12.55 -17.90
N SER A 162 9.05 -13.21 -16.91
CA SER A 162 8.44 -13.46 -15.60
C SER A 162 9.45 -13.09 -14.53
N VAL A 163 9.19 -11.98 -13.83
CA VAL A 163 10.02 -11.53 -12.71
C VAL A 163 9.54 -12.24 -11.45
N PRO A 164 10.37 -13.07 -10.80
CA PRO A 164 9.99 -13.70 -9.54
C PRO A 164 9.86 -12.64 -8.45
N ILE A 165 8.80 -12.75 -7.65
CA ILE A 165 8.55 -11.89 -6.50
C ILE A 165 8.54 -12.72 -5.22
N ASP A 166 9.08 -12.14 -4.15
CA ASP A 166 9.16 -12.68 -2.79
C ASP A 166 8.41 -11.79 -1.79
N PHE A 167 7.55 -10.89 -2.29
CA PHE A 167 6.75 -9.97 -1.51
C PHE A 167 5.28 -10.03 -1.95
N THR A 168 4.38 -9.58 -1.07
CA THR A 168 2.94 -9.57 -1.34
C THR A 168 2.60 -8.53 -2.42
N PRO A 169 1.95 -8.93 -3.53
CA PRO A 169 1.57 -7.99 -4.58
C PRO A 169 0.56 -6.93 -4.10
N GLY A 170 0.96 -5.67 -4.27
CA GLY A 170 0.10 -4.52 -4.11
C GLY A 170 -0.28 -4.15 -2.67
N ILE A 171 -0.43 -2.85 -2.46
CA ILE A 171 -0.79 -2.23 -1.18
C ILE A 171 -2.20 -1.65 -1.31
N PHE A 172 -3.08 -1.92 -0.34
CA PHE A 172 -4.42 -1.33 -0.35
C PHE A 172 -4.37 0.17 -0.01
N PRO A 173 -5.23 1.01 -0.62
CA PRO A 173 -5.27 2.45 -0.37
C PRO A 173 -5.93 2.82 0.98
N PHE A 174 -6.20 1.84 1.84
CA PHE A 174 -6.78 2.00 3.16
C PHE A 174 -6.14 0.98 4.11
N PRO A 175 -6.15 1.25 5.42
CA PRO A 175 -5.62 0.32 6.40
C PRO A 175 -6.44 -0.97 6.41
N VAL A 176 -5.81 -2.07 5.99
CA VAL A 176 -6.37 -3.41 6.08
C VAL A 176 -5.69 -4.09 7.27
N GLY A 177 -6.15 -3.72 8.47
CA GLY A 177 -5.76 -4.36 9.73
C GLY A 177 -4.27 -4.36 10.03
N ASP A 178 -3.74 -3.27 10.59
CA ASP A 178 -2.49 -3.26 11.36
C ASP A 178 -2.69 -3.94 12.73
N MET A 179 -3.12 -5.21 12.77
CA MET A 179 -3.16 -6.00 14.02
C MET A 179 -1.96 -6.93 14.20
N VAL A 180 -0.87 -6.69 13.46
CA VAL A 180 0.44 -7.31 13.68
C VAL A 180 1.47 -6.21 13.41
N THR A 181 1.69 -5.24 14.30
CA THR A 181 2.68 -5.34 15.38
C THR A 181 2.46 -4.12 16.28
N ALA A 182 1.64 -4.24 17.33
CA ALA A 182 1.97 -3.48 18.51
C ALA A 182 3.28 -4.11 19.02
N PRO A 183 4.38 -3.35 19.24
CA PRO A 183 5.49 -3.91 19.99
C PRO A 183 4.92 -4.42 21.31
N ASP A 184 5.17 -5.69 21.63
CA ASP A 184 4.90 -6.20 22.98
C ASP A 184 5.40 -5.14 23.97
N PRO A 185 4.59 -4.71 24.95
CA PRO A 185 5.10 -3.87 26.02
C PRO A 185 6.25 -4.67 26.65
N GLN A 186 7.47 -4.25 26.37
CA GLN A 186 8.68 -4.77 27.00
C GLN A 186 8.40 -4.86 28.51
N PRO A 187 8.59 -6.03 29.14
CA PRO A 187 8.48 -6.11 30.58
C PRO A 187 9.52 -5.17 31.16
N ASP A 188 9.04 -4.14 31.85
CA ASP A 188 9.83 -3.12 32.53
C ASP A 188 10.93 -3.81 33.37
N PRO A 189 12.23 -3.62 33.07
CA PRO A 189 13.31 -4.29 33.78
C PRO A 189 13.52 -3.79 35.23
N THR A 190 12.68 -2.88 35.73
CA THR A 190 12.85 -2.24 37.04
C THR A 190 12.13 -2.91 38.20
N ARG A 191 11.47 -4.06 38.02
CA ARG A 191 10.84 -4.78 39.15
C ARG A 191 11.57 -6.07 39.52
N SER A 192 12.85 -5.94 39.86
CA SER A 192 13.57 -6.91 40.68
C SER A 192 14.00 -6.26 42.00
N GLY A 193 13.56 -6.84 43.11
CA GLY A 193 14.28 -6.73 44.38
C GLY A 193 13.54 -6.09 45.55
N SER A 194 12.70 -6.87 46.22
CA SER A 194 12.73 -6.94 47.70
C SER A 194 11.97 -8.18 48.19
N VAL A 195 12.67 -9.32 48.10
CA VAL A 195 12.41 -10.47 48.96
C VAL A 195 12.98 -10.14 50.33
N SER A 196 12.13 -10.06 51.36
CA SER A 196 12.54 -10.26 52.75
C SER A 196 11.80 -11.48 53.30
N GLN A 197 12.61 -12.45 53.72
CA GLN A 197 12.25 -13.70 54.35
C GLN A 197 11.88 -13.50 55.84
N GLY A 198 11.13 -14.46 56.39
CA GLY A 198 10.96 -14.69 57.83
C GLY A 198 9.63 -15.38 58.11
N SER A 199 9.59 -16.72 58.19
CA SER A 199 9.58 -17.49 59.47
C SER A 199 8.22 -17.37 60.19
N THR A 200 7.42 -18.40 60.45
CA THR A 200 7.72 -19.72 61.03
C THR A 200 6.50 -20.65 60.89
N SER A 201 6.76 -21.96 60.77
CA SER A 201 5.86 -23.08 61.13
C SER A 201 5.48 -23.03 62.62
N PRO A 202 4.45 -23.74 63.16
CA PRO A 202 4.24 -25.18 62.96
C PRO A 202 2.81 -25.74 63.02
N GLY A 203 2.66 -26.98 62.50
CA GLY A 203 2.00 -28.08 63.21
C GLY A 203 0.48 -28.21 63.12
N SER A 204 0.01 -29.30 62.48
CA SER A 204 -0.80 -30.36 63.13
C SER A 204 -1.49 -31.23 62.09
N THR A 205 -1.02 -32.46 61.96
CA THR A 205 -1.81 -33.67 61.64
C THR A 205 -2.64 -34.09 62.88
N PRO A 206 -3.54 -35.12 62.87
CA PRO A 206 -4.02 -36.00 61.78
C PRO A 206 -5.56 -36.26 61.79
N ARG A 207 -6.00 -37.13 60.86
CA ARG A 207 -6.73 -38.42 61.10
C ARG A 207 -8.23 -38.55 60.71
N VAL A 208 -8.48 -39.69 60.02
CA VAL A 208 -9.72 -40.54 59.84
C VAL A 208 -10.94 -39.88 59.21
N ALA A 209 -11.90 -40.54 58.54
CA ALA A 209 -12.25 -41.89 58.09
C ALA A 209 -13.29 -41.65 56.95
N ALA A 210 -13.78 -42.54 56.09
CA ALA A 210 -13.77 -43.97 55.86
C ALA A 210 -14.21 -44.15 54.39
#